data_AF-Q71J97-F1
#
_entry.id   AF-Q71J97-F1
#
_cell.length_a   1.000
_cell.length_b   1.000
_cell.length_c   1.000
_cell.angle_alpha   90.00
_cell.angle_beta   90.00
_cell.angle_gamma   90.00
#
_symmetry.space_group_name_H-M   'P 1'
#
loop_
_entity.id
_entity.type
_entity.pdbx_description
1 polymer ?
#
loop_
_entity_poly.entity_id
_entity_poly.type
_entity_poly.pdbx_seq_one_letter_code
_entity_poly.pdbx_strand_id
1 'polypeptide(L)'
;DDLNNLCRGGRLSNASAFIGSLLNIKPLLTFNDEAKIVAYDKVRSMKRAVKKIEQEALEKIKSLDIPEDKLRILIIQSNDAAQAEEVMNYL
;
A
#
# COMPACT_ATOMS: atom_id res chain seq x y z
N ASP A 1 8.52 2.52 6.49
CA ASP A 1 8.18 2.11 7.87
C ASP A 1 7.47 3.15 8.73
N ASP A 2 7.54 4.44 8.39
CA ASP A 2 6.65 5.46 8.97
C ASP A 2 6.11 6.41 7.88
N LEU A 3 5.27 7.36 8.27
CA LEU A 3 4.67 8.33 7.35
C LEU A 3 5.35 9.71 7.37
N ASN A 4 6.48 9.87 8.08
CA ASN A 4 7.08 11.18 8.35
C ASN A 4 7.42 11.94 7.06
N ASN A 5 8.01 11.25 6.07
CA ASN A 5 8.38 11.87 4.79
C ASN A 5 7.15 12.33 4.00
N LEU A 6 6.08 11.53 3.98
CA LEU A 6 4.83 11.87 3.29
C LEU A 6 4.09 13.02 3.98
N CYS A 7 4.08 13.03 5.33
CA CYS A 7 3.49 14.10 6.14
C CYS A 7 4.25 15.42 5.97
N ARG A 8 5.58 15.43 6.21
CA ARG A 8 6.41 16.64 6.07
C ARG A 8 6.39 17.18 4.65
N GLY A 9 6.30 16.29 3.68
CA GLY A 9 6.17 16.67 2.29
C GLY A 9 4.78 17.23 1.92
N GLY A 10 3.74 17.05 2.73
CA GLY A 10 2.37 17.45 2.36
C GLY A 10 1.75 16.55 1.27
N ARG A 11 2.30 15.35 1.05
CA ARG A 11 1.77 14.39 0.04
C ARG A 11 0.67 13.51 0.63
N LEU A 12 0.67 13.31 1.96
CA LEU A 12 -0.39 12.57 2.66
C LEU A 12 -1.55 13.50 3.00
N SER A 13 -2.70 13.31 2.34
CA SER A 13 -3.83 14.26 2.43
C SER A 13 -4.66 14.14 3.71
N ASN A 14 -4.63 12.98 4.37
CA ASN A 14 -5.27 12.75 5.66
C ASN A 14 -4.24 12.58 6.79
N ALA A 15 -3.13 13.31 6.72
CA ALA A 15 -1.99 13.16 7.63
C ALA A 15 -2.38 13.27 9.12
N SER A 16 -3.29 14.16 9.47
CA SER A 16 -3.75 14.34 10.86
C SER A 16 -4.39 13.08 11.46
N ALA A 17 -5.00 12.20 10.66
CA ALA A 17 -5.59 10.95 11.13
C ALA A 17 -4.55 9.87 11.50
N PHE A 18 -3.28 10.08 11.10
CA PHE A 18 -2.19 9.11 11.28
C PHE A 18 -0.98 9.70 12.03
N ILE A 19 -1.04 10.97 12.44
CA ILE A 19 -0.02 11.59 13.29
C ILE A 19 -0.30 11.17 14.74
N GLY A 20 0.48 10.18 15.19
CA GLY A 20 0.42 9.62 16.53
C GLY A 20 -0.08 8.17 16.53
N SER A 21 0.68 7.27 17.17
CA SER A 21 0.38 5.83 17.38
C SER A 21 0.79 4.79 16.32
N LEU A 22 1.63 5.14 15.33
CA LEU A 22 2.13 4.16 14.33
C LEU A 22 3.23 3.21 14.83
N LEU A 23 3.53 3.17 16.13
CA LEU A 23 4.51 2.23 16.65
C LEU A 23 4.00 0.79 16.46
N ASN A 24 4.73 -0.05 15.73
CA ASN A 24 4.40 -1.45 15.45
C ASN A 24 3.18 -1.70 14.55
N ILE A 25 2.78 -0.72 13.72
CA ILE A 25 1.71 -0.89 12.73
C ILE A 25 2.21 -0.40 11.37
N LYS A 26 1.95 -1.19 10.33
CA LYS A 26 2.21 -0.86 8.93
C LYS A 26 0.96 -0.16 8.36
N PRO A 27 1.04 1.12 7.99
CA PRO A 27 -0.08 1.81 7.33
C PRO A 27 -0.22 1.31 5.89
N LEU A 28 -1.46 1.07 5.45
CA LEU A 28 -1.78 0.83 4.05
C LEU A 28 -2.25 2.12 3.41
N LEU A 29 -1.63 2.46 2.28
CA LEU A 29 -1.86 3.69 1.55
C LEU A 29 -2.45 3.37 0.17
N THR A 30 -3.28 4.28 -0.33
CA THR A 30 -3.84 4.22 -1.68
C THR A 30 -3.96 5.63 -2.27
N PHE A 31 -4.32 5.70 -3.54
CA PHE A 31 -4.74 6.95 -4.17
C PHE A 31 -6.26 7.05 -4.12
N ASN A 32 -6.77 8.21 -3.72
CA ASN A 32 -8.19 8.52 -3.87
C ASN A 32 -8.50 8.99 -5.32
N ASP A 33 -9.76 9.32 -5.57
CA ASP A 33 -10.22 9.76 -6.89
C ASP A 33 -9.60 11.10 -7.35
N GLU A 34 -9.02 11.88 -6.43
CA GLU A 34 -8.28 13.11 -6.70
C GLU A 34 -6.77 12.87 -6.91
N ALA A 35 -6.34 11.61 -7.06
CA ALA A 35 -4.93 11.20 -7.17
C ALA A 35 -4.05 11.63 -5.98
N LYS A 36 -4.66 11.80 -4.80
CA LYS A 36 -3.95 12.12 -3.56
C LYS A 36 -3.65 10.86 -2.76
N ILE A 37 -2.47 10.81 -2.13
CA ILE A 37 -2.11 9.71 -1.23
C ILE A 37 -2.94 9.85 0.04
N VAL A 38 -3.68 8.79 0.36
CA VAL A 38 -4.47 8.66 1.58
C VAL A 38 -4.13 7.36 2.27
N ALA A 39 -4.06 7.39 3.60
CA ALA A 39 -3.99 6.18 4.40
C ALA A 39 -5.41 5.64 4.62
N TYR A 40 -5.64 4.37 4.29
CA TYR A 40 -6.99 3.78 4.31
C TYR A 40 -7.13 2.65 5.33
N ASP A 41 -6.02 2.01 5.72
CA ASP A 41 -6.04 0.96 6.75
C ASP A 41 -4.69 0.85 7.48
N LYS A 42 -4.66 0.02 8.52
CA LYS A 42 -3.50 -0.20 9.38
C LYS A 42 -3.40 -1.68 9.77
N VAL A 43 -2.28 -2.32 9.45
CA VAL A 43 -2.06 -3.76 9.67
C VAL A 43 -0.78 -4.01 10.44
N ARG A 44 -0.73 -5.07 11.26
CA ARG A 44 0.42 -5.32 12.14
C ARG A 44 1.61 -6.01 11.47
N SER A 45 1.38 -6.83 10.45
CA SER A 45 2.45 -7.64 9.81
C SER A 45 2.47 -7.48 8.31
N MET A 46 3.65 -7.67 7.72
CA MET A 46 3.84 -7.55 6.27
C MET A 46 3.04 -8.58 5.48
N LYS A 47 3.06 -9.84 5.91
CA LYS A 47 2.21 -10.90 5.33
C LYS A 47 0.73 -10.53 5.26
N ARG A 48 0.19 -9.85 6.29
CA ARG A 48 -1.21 -9.39 6.30
C ARG A 48 -1.42 -8.19 5.37
N ALA A 49 -0.43 -7.30 5.27
CA ALA A 49 -0.45 -6.19 4.32
C ALA A 49 -0.55 -6.70 2.88
N VAL A 50 0.34 -7.62 2.49
CA VAL A 50 0.37 -8.17 1.12
C VAL A 50 -0.93 -8.88 0.80
N LYS A 51 -1.40 -9.78 1.67
CA LYS A 51 -2.66 -10.50 1.45
C LYS A 51 -3.87 -9.57 1.28
N LYS A 52 -3.90 -8.45 2.04
CA LYS A 52 -4.98 -7.46 1.92
C LYS A 52 -4.90 -6.70 0.59
N ILE A 53 -3.71 -6.24 0.22
CA ILE A 53 -3.47 -5.55 -1.07
C ILE A 53 -3.81 -6.47 -2.24
N GLU A 54 -3.38 -7.73 -2.18
CA GLU A 54 -3.67 -8.76 -3.19
C GLU A 54 -5.18 -8.95 -3.37
N GLN A 55 -5.92 -9.15 -2.27
CA GLN A 55 -7.37 -9.31 -2.33
C GLN A 55 -8.05 -8.09 -2.96
N GLU A 56 -7.71 -6.88 -2.51
CA GLU A 56 -8.28 -5.64 -3.04
C GLU A 56 -7.93 -5.42 -4.52
N ALA A 57 -6.69 -5.76 -4.92
CA ALA A 57 -6.26 -5.71 -6.30
C ALA A 57 -7.07 -6.68 -7.17
N LEU A 58 -7.23 -7.93 -6.74
CA LEU A 58 -8.01 -8.94 -7.46
C LEU A 58 -9.48 -8.56 -7.58
N GLU A 59 -10.09 -8.02 -6.52
CA GLU A 59 -11.46 -7.50 -6.56
C GLU A 59 -11.60 -6.34 -7.55
N LYS A 60 -10.61 -5.44 -7.59
CA LYS A 60 -10.60 -4.32 -8.54
C LYS A 60 -10.35 -4.79 -9.98
N ILE A 61 -9.51 -5.79 -10.20
CA ILE A 61 -9.27 -6.36 -11.53
C ILE A 61 -10.55 -7.01 -12.07
N LYS A 62 -11.29 -7.75 -11.23
CA LYS A 62 -12.57 -8.37 -11.63
C LYS A 62 -13.64 -7.36 -12.04
N SER A 63 -13.56 -6.12 -11.58
CA SER A 63 -14.49 -5.05 -11.99
C SER A 63 -14.04 -4.30 -13.23
N LEU A 64 -12.82 -4.55 -13.72
CA LEU A 64 -12.29 -3.96 -14.95
C LEU A 64 -12.50 -4.94 -16.11
N ASP A 65 -12.97 -4.42 -17.25
CA ASP A 65 -13.07 -5.18 -18.49
C ASP A 65 -11.71 -5.19 -19.22
N ILE A 66 -10.71 -5.80 -18.56
CA ILE A 66 -9.33 -5.89 -19.07
C ILE A 66 -8.96 -7.37 -19.20
N PRO A 67 -8.48 -7.82 -20.38
CA PRO A 67 -7.98 -9.18 -20.53
C PRO A 67 -6.84 -9.48 -19.56
N GLU A 68 -6.87 -10.67 -18.94
CA GLU A 68 -5.88 -11.07 -17.92
C GLU A 68 -4.44 -11.00 -18.45
N ASP A 69 -4.21 -11.32 -19.73
CA ASP A 69 -2.90 -11.27 -20.40
C ASP A 69 -2.34 -9.85 -20.60
N LYS A 70 -3.17 -8.82 -20.35
CA LYS A 70 -2.78 -7.41 -20.43
C LYS A 70 -2.52 -6.80 -19.06
N LEU A 71 -2.76 -7.52 -17.98
CA LEU A 71 -2.49 -7.04 -16.64
C LEU A 71 -1.00 -7.10 -16.33
N ARG A 72 -0.48 -6.05 -15.70
CA ARG A 72 0.87 -6.03 -15.13
C ARG A 72 0.81 -5.58 -13.69
N ILE A 73 1.37 -6.38 -12.80
CA ILE A 73 1.55 -6.05 -11.39
C ILE A 73 3.02 -5.67 -11.20
N LEU A 74 3.26 -4.54 -10.52
CA LEU A 74 4.58 -4.00 -10.25
C LEU A 74 4.79 -3.91 -8.75
N ILE A 75 5.91 -4.43 -8.27
CA ILE A 75 6.35 -4.27 -6.89
C ILE A 75 7.51 -3.28 -6.89
N ILE A 76 7.29 -2.14 -6.24
CA ILE A 76 8.24 -1.04 -6.17
C ILE A 76 8.65 -0.88 -4.71
N GLN A 77 9.96 -0.93 -4.47
CA GLN A 77 10.54 -0.82 -3.12
C GLN A 77 11.46 0.40 -3.04
N SER A 78 11.68 0.88 -1.81
CA SER A 78 12.59 1.97 -1.52
C SER A 78 13.64 1.55 -0.49
N ASN A 79 14.82 1.17 -0.99
CA ASN A 79 15.99 0.75 -0.21
C ASN A 79 15.75 -0.44 0.75
N ASP A 80 14.86 -1.36 0.38
CA ASP A 80 14.58 -2.58 1.14
C ASP A 80 14.31 -3.75 0.18
N ALA A 81 15.38 -4.21 -0.48
CA ALA A 81 15.30 -5.31 -1.44
C ALA A 81 14.91 -6.64 -0.78
N ALA A 82 15.34 -6.87 0.46
CA ALA A 82 15.03 -8.09 1.20
C ALA A 82 13.53 -8.20 1.51
N GLN A 83 12.89 -7.10 1.94
CA GLN A 83 11.43 -7.09 2.14
C GLN A 83 10.69 -7.24 0.81
N ALA A 84 11.21 -6.68 -0.28
CA ALA A 84 10.59 -6.87 -1.60
C ALA A 84 10.63 -8.34 -2.03
N GLU A 85 11.73 -9.04 -1.81
CA GLU A 85 11.83 -10.48 -2.03
C GLU A 85 10.88 -11.27 -1.11
N GLU A 86 10.74 -10.87 0.16
CA GLU A 86 9.74 -11.44 1.07
C GLU A 86 8.30 -11.25 0.55
N VAL A 87 7.97 -10.06 0.05
CA VAL A 87 6.66 -9.75 -0.57
C VAL A 87 6.42 -10.60 -1.80
N MET A 88 7.44 -10.77 -2.66
CA MET A 88 7.36 -11.66 -3.84
C MET A 88 7.03 -13.10 -3.45
N ASN A 89 7.54 -13.59 -2.32
CA ASN A 89 7.25 -14.94 -1.82
C ASN A 89 5.86 -15.10 -1.19
N TYR A 90 5.15 -13.99 -0.92
CA TYR A 90 3.78 -14.01 -0.41
C TYR A 90 2.70 -13.99 -1.49
N LEU A 91 3.07 -13.63 -2.72
CA LEU A 91 2.22 -13.63 -3.92
C LEU A 91 2.37 -14.97 -4.66
#